data_AF-A0A1G7ITR6-F1
#
_entry.id   AF-A0A1G7ITR6-F1
#
_cell.length_a   1.000
_cell.length_b   1.000
_cell.length_c   1.000
_cell.angle_alpha   90.00
_cell.angle_beta   90.00
_cell.angle_gamma   90.00
#
_symmetry.space_group_name_H-M   'P 1'
#
loop_
_entity.id
_entity.type
_entity.pdbx_description
1 polymer ?
#
loop_
_entity_poly.entity_id
_entity_poly.type
_entity_poly.pdbx_seq_one_letter_code
_entity_poly.pdbx_strand_id
1 'polypeptide(L)'
;MLREEFSDDVLKLRPRELRLGRDAERLLNDVCGTEGERSKSAHKSRLRPDADSINAIRCADCGQVEYISRDYCRCGHYLAGQLMDEFLAWERGLVETRDRLAAAAEEKMKPVRWVGACGMPFIVWPLLHSVFSAGSTALAIWLWLIPGFAIMGFCALIETWITAARDASAHAVETATFEQFLSERVPAPSH
;
A
#
# COMPACT_ATOMS: atom_id res chain seq x y z
N MET A 1 -15.72 -19.65 -11.21
CA MET A 1 -14.92 -20.37 -12.22
C MET A 1 -13.57 -19.67 -12.34
N LEU A 2 -12.56 -20.03 -11.55
CA LEU A 2 -11.16 -19.68 -11.84
C LEU A 2 -10.28 -20.80 -11.25
N ARG A 3 -10.04 -21.84 -12.05
CA ARG A 3 -8.78 -22.58 -12.02
C ARG A 3 -7.77 -21.67 -12.69
N GLU A 4 -7.32 -20.63 -12.00
CA GLU A 4 -6.11 -19.93 -12.39
C GLU A 4 -4.99 -20.65 -11.65
N GLU A 5 -4.21 -21.44 -12.38
CA GLU A 5 -2.91 -21.90 -11.91
C GLU A 5 -2.12 -20.64 -11.55
N PHE A 6 -1.84 -20.47 -10.27
CA PHE A 6 -0.97 -19.39 -9.81
C PHE A 6 0.38 -19.51 -10.55
N SER A 7 0.93 -18.39 -11.00
CA SER A 7 2.25 -18.34 -11.62
C SER A 7 3.30 -19.06 -10.75
N ASP A 8 4.28 -19.73 -11.37
CA ASP A 8 5.34 -20.48 -10.67
C ASP A 8 6.07 -19.66 -9.60
N ASP A 9 6.09 -18.32 -9.73
CA ASP A 9 6.72 -17.43 -8.76
C ASP A 9 5.89 -17.26 -7.48
N VAL A 10 4.57 -17.43 -7.56
CA VAL A 10 3.68 -17.46 -6.40
C VAL A 10 3.93 -18.70 -5.54
N LEU A 11 4.24 -19.83 -6.18
CA LEU A 11 4.56 -21.09 -5.49
C LEU A 11 5.83 -20.99 -4.64
N LYS A 12 6.70 -20.02 -4.93
CA LYS A 12 7.96 -19.77 -4.21
C LYS A 12 7.81 -18.81 -3.03
N LEU A 13 6.64 -18.18 -2.86
CA LEU A 13 6.42 -17.21 -1.79
C LEU A 13 6.29 -17.91 -0.43
N ARG A 14 7.07 -17.43 0.54
CA ARG A 14 7.01 -17.86 1.94
C ARG A 14 6.48 -16.72 2.82
N PRO A 15 5.65 -17.01 3.85
CA PRO A 15 5.15 -15.99 4.77
C PRO A 15 6.26 -15.17 5.45
N ARG A 16 6.02 -13.87 5.57
CA ARG A 16 6.91 -12.91 6.24
C ARG A 16 6.73 -12.99 7.76
N GLU A 17 7.13 -14.12 8.33
CA GLU A 17 7.65 -14.27 9.69
C GLU A 17 7.70 -15.75 10.02
N LEU A 18 8.92 -16.29 9.95
CA LEU A 18 9.50 -17.24 10.89
C LEU A 18 10.84 -17.68 10.28
N ARG A 19 11.86 -16.83 10.43
CA ARG A 19 13.18 -17.40 10.74
C ARG A 19 13.00 -18.03 12.11
N LEU A 20 12.49 -19.26 12.15
CA LEU A 20 12.64 -20.12 13.30
C LEU A 20 14.14 -20.07 13.62
N GLY A 21 14.49 -19.64 14.83
CA GLY A 21 15.89 -19.65 15.25
C GLY A 21 16.46 -21.03 14.97
N ARG A 22 17.76 -21.12 14.64
CA ARG A 22 18.40 -22.39 14.26
C ARG A 22 18.05 -23.54 15.23
N ASP A 23 17.81 -23.24 16.50
CA ASP A 23 17.40 -24.21 17.52
C ASP A 23 15.96 -24.74 17.35
N ALA A 24 15.01 -23.92 16.89
CA ALA A 24 13.65 -24.36 16.61
C ALA A 24 13.57 -25.16 15.30
N GLU A 25 14.37 -24.80 14.28
CA GLU A 25 14.57 -25.65 13.09
C GLU A 25 15.25 -26.98 13.45
N ARG A 26 16.22 -26.97 14.37
CA ARG A 26 16.90 -28.18 14.84
C ARG A 26 15.96 -29.11 15.60
N LEU A 27 15.12 -28.56 16.48
CA LEU A 27 14.11 -29.33 17.21
C LEU A 27 13.02 -29.89 16.28
N LEU A 28 12.59 -29.13 15.27
CA LEU A 28 11.64 -29.62 14.26
C LEU A 28 12.27 -30.68 13.35
N ASN A 29 13.53 -30.55 12.97
CA ASN A 29 14.26 -31.57 12.21
C ASN A 29 14.50 -32.85 13.03
N ASP A 30 14.74 -32.73 14.34
CA ASP A 30 14.88 -33.90 15.23
C ASP A 30 13.55 -34.66 15.38
N VAL A 31 12.42 -33.96 15.33
CA VAL A 31 11.08 -34.57 15.38
C VAL A 31 10.63 -35.08 14.00
N CYS A 32 11.07 -34.47 12.90
CA CYS A 32 10.69 -34.85 11.54
C CYS A 32 11.65 -35.81 10.83
N GLY A 33 12.78 -36.18 11.44
CA GLY A 33 13.68 -37.19 10.92
C GLY A 33 14.49 -36.71 9.72
N THR A 34 15.81 -36.80 9.86
CA THR A 34 16.74 -36.81 8.74
C THR A 34 16.44 -37.99 7.83
N GLU A 35 16.25 -37.72 6.53
CA GLU A 35 16.75 -38.43 5.36
C GLU A 35 15.99 -37.85 4.15
N GLY A 36 16.66 -37.31 3.13
CA GLY A 36 17.42 -38.16 2.22
C GLY A 36 16.44 -38.94 1.36
N GLU A 37 16.28 -38.53 0.11
CA GLU A 37 15.49 -39.19 -0.95
C GLU A 37 14.00 -38.82 -1.09
N ARG A 38 13.74 -38.15 -2.22
CA ARG A 38 12.51 -38.28 -2.98
C ARG A 38 12.17 -39.76 -3.19
N SER A 39 11.33 -40.38 -2.36
CA SER A 39 10.41 -41.42 -2.83
C SER A 39 9.32 -41.76 -1.81
N LYS A 40 8.14 -42.07 -2.34
CA LYS A 40 7.06 -42.88 -1.74
C LYS A 40 6.17 -42.20 -0.68
N SER A 41 5.12 -41.60 -1.21
CA SER A 41 3.73 -41.98 -0.87
C SER A 41 3.59 -43.22 0.04
N ALA A 42 3.36 -43.05 1.34
CA ALA A 42 2.69 -44.06 2.19
C ALA A 42 2.49 -43.69 3.67
N HIS A 43 2.92 -42.53 4.18
CA HIS A 43 2.51 -42.12 5.54
C HIS A 43 1.30 -41.19 5.50
N LYS A 44 0.14 -41.76 5.18
CA LYS A 44 -1.16 -41.11 5.39
C LYS A 44 -1.35 -40.79 6.87
N SER A 45 -1.19 -39.51 7.19
CA SER A 45 -2.24 -38.69 7.82
C SER A 45 -2.93 -39.27 9.07
N ARG A 46 -2.24 -39.29 10.23
CA ARG A 46 -2.96 -39.20 11.53
C ARG A 46 -3.15 -37.78 12.04
N LEU A 47 -2.49 -36.80 11.43
CA LEU A 47 -2.51 -35.38 11.85
C LEU A 47 -2.93 -34.43 10.74
N ARG A 48 -3.43 -34.93 9.60
CA ARG A 48 -3.97 -34.10 8.52
C ARG A 48 -5.48 -34.30 8.45
N PRO A 49 -6.25 -33.22 8.21
CA PRO A 49 -7.69 -33.34 8.08
C PRO A 49 -8.05 -34.15 6.83
N ASP A 50 -9.26 -34.70 6.86
CA ASP A 50 -9.83 -35.34 5.69
C ASP A 50 -10.13 -34.27 4.62
N ALA A 51 -9.94 -34.61 3.35
CA ALA A 51 -10.05 -33.67 2.24
C ALA A 51 -11.46 -33.09 2.09
N ASP A 52 -12.48 -33.83 2.54
CA ASP A 52 -13.88 -33.44 2.50
C ASP A 52 -14.35 -32.74 3.80
N SER A 53 -13.45 -32.54 4.76
CA SER A 53 -13.80 -31.82 5.98
C SER A 53 -13.90 -30.31 5.74
N ILE A 54 -14.86 -29.66 6.39
CA ILE A 54 -15.07 -28.19 6.29
C ILE A 54 -13.82 -27.41 6.75
N ASN A 55 -12.99 -28.04 7.60
CA ASN A 55 -11.78 -27.44 8.15
C ASN A 55 -10.52 -27.79 7.35
N ALA A 56 -10.66 -28.33 6.14
CA ALA A 56 -9.55 -28.66 5.26
C ALA A 56 -9.29 -27.55 4.23
N ILE A 57 -8.01 -27.24 4.04
CA ILE A 57 -7.53 -26.33 3.00
C ILE A 57 -6.29 -26.92 2.33
N ARG A 58 -6.12 -26.70 1.04
CA ARG A 58 -4.98 -27.24 0.27
C ARG A 58 -3.82 -26.28 0.31
N CYS A 59 -2.59 -26.79 0.34
CA CYS A 59 -1.40 -25.97 0.09
C CYS A 59 -1.33 -25.56 -1.38
N ALA A 60 -0.92 -24.31 -1.64
CA ALA A 60 -0.74 -23.79 -2.99
C ALA A 60 0.39 -24.49 -3.76
N ASP A 61 1.45 -24.93 -3.07
CA ASP A 61 2.63 -25.57 -3.65
C ASP A 61 2.53 -27.11 -3.64
N CYS A 62 2.62 -27.73 -2.46
CA CYS A 62 2.69 -29.20 -2.38
C CYS A 62 1.35 -29.92 -2.59
N GLY A 63 0.23 -29.19 -2.73
CA GLY A 63 -1.12 -29.73 -2.93
C GLY A 63 -1.70 -30.54 -1.75
N GLN A 64 -0.97 -30.65 -0.63
CA GLN A 64 -1.41 -31.40 0.54
C GLN A 64 -2.51 -30.67 1.30
N VAL A 65 -3.38 -31.45 1.95
CA VAL A 65 -4.48 -30.92 2.77
C VAL A 65 -3.98 -30.66 4.19
N GLU A 66 -4.23 -29.44 4.69
CA GLU A 66 -3.93 -29.00 6.05
C GLU A 66 -5.18 -28.38 6.70
N TYR A 67 -5.13 -28.12 8.00
CA TYR A 67 -6.23 -27.47 8.72
C TYR A 67 -6.31 -25.98 8.38
N ILE A 68 -7.52 -25.46 8.20
CA ILE A 68 -7.79 -24.03 7.95
C ILE A 68 -7.29 -23.12 9.10
N SER A 69 -7.19 -23.65 10.31
CA SER A 69 -6.66 -22.94 11.48
C SER A 69 -5.15 -22.74 11.46
N ARG A 70 -4.43 -23.31 10.48
CA ARG A 70 -2.99 -23.11 10.36
C ARG A 70 -2.69 -21.88 9.51
N ASP A 71 -1.68 -21.15 9.93
CA ASP A 71 -1.21 -19.98 9.19
C ASP A 71 -0.44 -20.37 7.91
N TYR A 72 0.17 -21.56 7.86
CA TYR A 72 0.96 -22.03 6.71
C TYR A 72 0.97 -23.55 6.59
N CYS A 73 1.30 -24.04 5.39
CA CYS A 73 1.52 -25.46 5.17
C CYS A 73 2.80 -25.93 5.88
N ARG A 74 2.88 -27.23 6.18
CA ARG A 74 4.11 -27.88 6.69
C ARG A 74 5.31 -27.72 5.76
N CYS A 75 5.10 -27.52 4.45
CA CYS A 75 6.19 -27.23 3.51
C CYS A 75 6.70 -25.78 3.59
N GLY A 76 6.09 -24.93 4.42
CA GLY A 76 6.44 -23.52 4.57
C GLY A 76 5.83 -22.58 3.53
N HIS A 77 4.95 -23.08 2.65
CA HIS A 77 4.23 -22.28 1.66
C HIS A 77 2.80 -21.95 2.11
N TYR A 78 2.24 -20.93 1.47
CA TYR A 78 0.87 -20.48 1.69
C TYR A 78 -0.17 -21.57 1.40
N LEU A 79 -1.28 -21.52 2.15
CA LEU A 79 -2.47 -22.29 1.86
C LEU A 79 -3.29 -21.59 0.76
N ALA A 80 -4.02 -22.37 -0.03
CA ALA A 80 -4.84 -21.89 -1.12
C ALA A 80 -5.88 -20.90 -0.59
N GLY A 81 -5.93 -19.70 -1.18
CA GLY A 81 -6.81 -18.61 -0.73
C GLY A 81 -6.15 -17.62 0.24
N GLN A 82 -5.19 -18.04 1.07
CA GLN A 82 -4.51 -17.12 2.01
C GLN A 82 -3.74 -16.02 1.28
N LEU A 83 -3.12 -16.34 0.15
CA LEU A 83 -2.43 -15.34 -0.67
C LEU A 83 -3.38 -14.26 -1.20
N MET A 84 -4.60 -14.66 -1.57
CA MET A 84 -5.64 -13.73 -1.99
C MET A 84 -6.12 -12.89 -0.81
N ASP A 85 -6.28 -13.49 0.37
CA ASP A 85 -6.64 -12.76 1.59
C ASP A 85 -5.57 -11.73 1.98
N GLU A 86 -4.29 -12.07 1.83
CA GLU A 86 -3.18 -11.15 2.05
C GLU A 86 -3.11 -10.04 1.00
N PHE A 87 -3.40 -10.36 -0.27
CA PHE A 87 -3.53 -9.35 -1.32
C PHE A 87 -4.65 -8.36 -1.01
N LEU A 88 -5.84 -8.86 -0.64
CA LEU A 88 -6.97 -8.01 -0.26
C LEU A 88 -6.68 -7.20 1.01
N ALA A 89 -5.93 -7.76 1.96
CA ALA A 89 -5.49 -7.03 3.15
C ALA A 89 -4.50 -5.90 2.80
N TRP A 90 -3.56 -6.17 1.89
CA TRP A 90 -2.62 -5.16 1.38
C TRP A 90 -3.34 -4.06 0.61
N GLU A 91 -4.28 -4.42 -0.27
CA GLU A 91 -5.12 -3.47 -1.02
C GLU A 91 -5.92 -2.56 -0.08
N ARG A 92 -6.55 -3.14 0.96
CA ARG A 92 -7.22 -2.34 2.01
C ARG A 92 -6.26 -1.39 2.72
N GLY A 93 -5.03 -1.81 2.99
CA GLY A 93 -3.99 -0.97 3.58
C GLY A 93 -3.58 0.20 2.68
N LEU A 94 -3.53 0.00 1.36
CA LEU A 94 -3.29 1.07 0.39
C LEU A 94 -4.42 2.09 0.38
N VAL A 95 -5.67 1.63 0.37
CA VAL A 95 -6.86 2.50 0.44
C VAL A 95 -6.86 3.31 1.74
N GLU A 96 -6.56 2.68 2.88
CA GLU A 96 -6.47 3.38 4.15
C GLU A 96 -5.36 4.45 4.13
N THR A 97 -4.21 4.14 3.52
CA THR A 97 -3.10 5.09 3.37
C THR A 97 -3.51 6.28 2.51
N ARG A 98 -4.22 6.05 1.39
CA ARG A 98 -4.79 7.11 0.55
C ARG A 98 -5.74 8.00 1.34
N ASP A 99 -6.64 7.41 2.12
CA ASP A 99 -7.63 8.18 2.89
C ASP A 99 -6.97 9.01 4.00
N ARG A 100 -5.94 8.46 4.66
CA ARG A 100 -5.11 9.21 5.62
C ARG A 100 -4.37 10.38 4.95
N LEU A 101 -3.77 10.16 3.77
CA LEU A 101 -3.09 11.21 3.01
C LEU A 101 -4.07 12.29 2.53
N ALA A 102 -5.26 11.91 2.09
CA ALA A 102 -6.31 12.84 1.69
C ALA A 102 -6.78 13.71 2.87
N ALA A 103 -7.00 13.10 4.04
CA ALA A 103 -7.35 13.82 5.27
C ALA A 103 -6.25 14.79 5.70
N ALA A 104 -4.98 14.35 5.69
CA ALA A 104 -3.84 15.19 6.02
C ALA A 104 -3.64 16.34 5.01
N ALA A 105 -3.89 16.11 3.73
CA ALA A 105 -3.86 17.14 2.69
C ALA A 105 -4.94 18.20 2.95
N GLU A 106 -6.15 17.79 3.29
CA GLU A 106 -7.25 18.72 3.58
C GLU A 106 -6.98 19.54 4.85
N GLU A 107 -6.42 18.93 5.89
CA GLU A 107 -5.99 19.65 7.09
C GLU A 107 -4.92 20.70 6.76
N LYS A 108 -3.92 20.36 5.95
CA LYS A 108 -2.87 21.29 5.51
C LYS A 108 -3.35 22.37 4.54
N MET A 109 -4.42 22.13 3.78
CA MET A 109 -5.01 23.12 2.88
C MET A 109 -5.76 24.24 3.63
N LYS A 110 -6.33 23.97 4.81
CA LYS A 110 -7.06 24.98 5.61
C LYS A 110 -6.23 26.25 5.88
N PRO A 111 -5.01 26.18 6.45
CA PRO A 111 -4.21 27.38 6.70
C PRO A 111 -3.78 28.06 5.39
N VAL A 112 -3.48 27.30 4.34
CA VAL A 112 -3.08 27.86 3.02
C VAL A 112 -4.22 28.71 2.43
N ARG A 113 -5.46 28.23 2.53
CA ARG A 113 -6.66 28.98 2.10
C ARG A 113 -6.87 30.26 2.93
N TRP A 114 -6.62 30.20 4.24
CA TRP A 114 -6.69 31.39 5.09
C TRP A 114 -5.63 32.43 4.72
N VAL A 115 -4.39 32.00 4.50
CA VAL A 115 -3.29 32.88 4.07
C VAL A 115 -3.59 33.48 2.69
N GLY A 116 -4.10 32.69 1.75
CA GLY A 116 -4.56 33.18 0.44
C GLY A 116 -5.70 34.20 0.56
N ALA A 117 -6.68 33.95 1.44
CA ALA A 117 -7.76 34.90 1.72
C ALA A 117 -7.24 36.23 2.31
N CYS A 118 -6.18 36.19 3.13
CA CYS A 118 -5.50 37.40 3.61
C CYS A 118 -4.74 38.15 2.51
N GLY A 119 -4.36 37.49 1.41
CA GLY A 119 -3.77 38.11 0.23
C GLY A 119 -4.77 38.85 -0.66
N MET A 120 -6.05 38.47 -0.63
CA MET A 120 -7.11 39.06 -1.48
C MET A 120 -7.29 40.57 -1.30
N PRO A 121 -7.32 41.15 -0.08
CA PRO A 121 -7.40 42.59 0.10
C PRO A 121 -6.31 43.37 -0.63
N PHE A 122 -5.08 42.83 -0.70
CA PHE A 122 -3.97 43.49 -1.39
C PHE A 122 -4.15 43.56 -2.90
N ILE A 123 -4.99 42.70 -3.48
CA ILE A 123 -5.31 42.69 -4.92
C ILE A 123 -6.59 43.48 -5.20
N VAL A 124 -7.65 43.19 -4.45
CA VAL A 124 -8.98 43.76 -4.69
C VAL A 124 -9.03 45.25 -4.35
N TRP A 125 -8.43 45.66 -3.24
CA TRP A 125 -8.46 47.05 -2.77
C TRP A 125 -7.84 48.05 -3.76
N PRO A 126 -6.60 47.87 -4.26
CA PRO A 126 -6.02 48.83 -5.20
C PRO A 126 -6.74 48.86 -6.54
N LEU A 127 -7.31 47.73 -6.99
CA LEU A 127 -8.13 47.69 -8.20
C LEU A 127 -9.41 48.50 -8.03
N LEU A 128 -10.14 48.31 -6.92
CA LEU A 128 -11.32 49.11 -6.61
C LEU A 128 -10.96 50.60 -6.52
N HIS A 129 -9.89 50.93 -5.80
CA HIS A 129 -9.43 52.31 -5.64
C HIS A 129 -9.05 52.95 -6.98
N SER A 130 -8.48 52.20 -7.91
CA SER A 130 -8.14 52.70 -9.26
C SER A 130 -9.36 53.03 -10.12
N VAL A 131 -10.46 52.29 -9.93
CA VAL A 131 -11.72 52.49 -10.66
C VAL A 131 -12.52 53.67 -10.09
N PHE A 132 -12.53 53.83 -8.77
CA PHE A 132 -13.35 54.83 -8.10
C PHE A 132 -12.63 56.16 -7.78
N SER A 133 -11.30 56.22 -7.82
CA SER A 133 -10.54 57.45 -7.54
C SER A 133 -9.80 57.96 -8.78
N ALA A 134 -10.05 59.23 -9.14
CA ALA A 134 -9.42 59.88 -10.29
C ALA A 134 -7.95 60.28 -10.09
N GLY A 135 -7.32 59.90 -8.96
CA GLY A 135 -5.99 60.38 -8.54
C GLY A 135 -4.98 59.29 -8.19
N SER A 136 -5.25 58.02 -8.50
CA SER A 136 -4.32 56.93 -8.19
C SER A 136 -3.13 56.93 -9.15
N THR A 137 -1.91 56.91 -8.62
CA THR A 137 -0.70 56.75 -9.42
C THR A 137 -0.44 55.27 -9.68
N ALA A 138 -0.01 54.93 -10.90
CA ALA A 138 0.28 53.54 -11.28
C ALA A 138 1.27 52.87 -10.32
N LEU A 139 2.25 53.63 -9.81
CA LEU A 139 3.26 53.14 -8.87
C LEU A 139 2.64 52.73 -7.52
N ALA A 140 1.64 53.46 -7.02
CA ALA A 140 0.92 53.09 -5.81
C ALA A 140 0.14 51.78 -5.99
N ILE A 141 -0.51 51.59 -7.15
CA ILE A 141 -1.24 50.34 -7.44
C ILE A 141 -0.29 49.14 -7.45
N TRP A 142 0.86 49.25 -8.11
CA TRP A 142 1.87 48.19 -8.15
C TRP A 142 2.43 47.85 -6.77
N LEU A 143 2.62 48.83 -5.90
CA LEU A 143 3.13 48.62 -4.53
C LEU A 143 2.21 47.71 -3.69
N TRP A 144 0.90 47.78 -3.93
CA TRP A 144 -0.10 46.93 -3.27
C TRP A 144 -0.26 45.56 -3.95
N LEU A 145 -0.19 45.52 -5.28
CA LEU A 145 -0.35 44.28 -6.04
C LEU A 145 0.80 43.29 -5.84
N ILE A 146 2.05 43.76 -5.75
CA ILE A 146 3.22 42.88 -5.65
C ILE A 146 3.15 41.93 -4.44
N PRO A 147 2.88 42.40 -3.20
CA PRO A 147 2.67 41.51 -2.05
C PRO A 147 1.50 40.55 -2.23
N GLY A 148 0.39 41.02 -2.80
CA GLY A 148 -0.79 40.18 -3.06
C GLY A 148 -0.47 39.02 -4.01
N PHE A 149 0.20 39.30 -5.13
CA PHE A 149 0.63 38.27 -6.08
C PHE A 149 1.69 37.34 -5.49
N ALA A 150 2.61 37.83 -4.65
CA ALA A 150 3.61 37.00 -3.99
C ALA A 150 2.96 36.00 -3.02
N ILE A 151 2.00 36.44 -2.20
CA ILE A 151 1.26 35.59 -1.27
C ILE A 151 0.44 34.54 -2.03
N MET A 152 -0.33 34.97 -3.03
CA MET A 152 -1.17 34.07 -3.83
C MET A 152 -0.34 33.07 -4.64
N GLY A 153 0.78 33.50 -5.23
CA GLY A 153 1.69 32.63 -5.96
C GLY A 153 2.33 31.57 -5.06
N PHE A 154 2.74 31.96 -3.84
CA PHE A 154 3.27 31.02 -2.86
C PHE A 154 2.23 30.01 -2.39
N CYS A 155 0.99 30.44 -2.13
CA CYS A 155 -0.13 29.55 -1.80
C CYS A 155 -0.40 28.56 -2.95
N ALA A 156 -0.41 29.02 -4.20
CA ALA A 156 -0.63 28.16 -5.37
C ALA A 156 0.48 27.09 -5.53
N LEU A 157 1.74 27.45 -5.27
CA LEU A 157 2.84 26.48 -5.27
C LEU A 157 2.66 25.42 -4.18
N ILE A 158 2.24 25.81 -2.98
CA ILE A 158 1.96 24.84 -1.91
C ILE A 158 0.77 23.95 -2.28
N GLU A 159 -0.31 24.53 -2.81
CA GLU A 159 -1.49 23.77 -3.23
C GLU A 159 -1.13 22.73 -4.29
N THR A 160 -0.40 23.12 -5.34
CA THR A 160 0.04 22.20 -6.40
C THR A 160 0.91 21.06 -5.88
N TRP A 161 1.80 21.32 -4.93
CA TRP A 161 2.61 20.28 -4.29
C TRP A 161 1.75 19.29 -3.50
N ILE A 162 0.79 19.80 -2.72
CA ILE A 162 -0.10 18.97 -1.91
C ILE A 162 -1.03 18.14 -2.82
N THR A 163 -1.59 18.74 -3.88
CA THR A 163 -2.44 18.02 -4.83
C THR A 163 -1.66 16.99 -5.62
N ALA A 164 -0.44 17.30 -6.07
CA ALA A 164 0.40 16.33 -6.79
C ALA A 164 0.70 15.08 -5.96
N ALA A 165 0.99 15.25 -4.67
CA ALA A 165 1.20 14.12 -3.76
C ALA A 165 -0.08 13.29 -3.56
N ARG A 166 -1.24 13.95 -3.45
CA ARG A 166 -2.55 13.28 -3.37
C ARG A 166 -2.85 12.50 -4.65
N ASP A 167 -2.68 13.12 -5.82
CA ASP A 167 -3.00 12.51 -7.11
C ASP A 167 -2.06 11.34 -7.42
N ALA A 168 -0.78 11.45 -7.08
CA ALA A 168 0.16 10.33 -7.17
C ALA A 168 -0.28 9.15 -6.29
N SER A 169 -0.76 9.42 -5.07
CA SER A 169 -1.25 8.36 -4.17
C SER A 169 -2.56 7.72 -4.68
N ALA A 170 -3.46 8.51 -5.27
CA ALA A 170 -4.69 7.99 -5.86
C ALA A 170 -4.37 7.11 -7.08
N HIS A 171 -3.44 7.56 -7.93
CA HIS A 171 -3.00 6.82 -9.09
C HIS A 171 -2.31 5.50 -8.71
N ALA A 172 -1.54 5.48 -7.61
CA ALA A 172 -0.90 4.27 -7.10
C ALA A 172 -1.91 3.22 -6.62
N VAL A 173 -3.07 3.63 -6.07
CA VAL A 173 -4.15 2.71 -5.70
C VAL A 173 -4.90 2.20 -6.93
N GLU A 174 -5.18 3.07 -7.90
CA GLU A 174 -5.90 2.68 -9.13
C GLU A 174 -5.09 1.75 -10.04
N THR A 175 -3.76 1.86 -10.01
CA THR A 175 -2.85 1.02 -10.79
C THR A 175 -2.29 -0.16 -9.99
N ALA A 176 -2.74 -0.36 -8.75
CA ALA A 176 -2.28 -1.46 -7.91
C ALA A 176 -2.67 -2.80 -8.54
N THR A 177 -1.67 -3.58 -8.98
CA THR A 177 -1.87 -4.92 -9.53
C THR A 177 -1.39 -5.99 -8.57
N PHE A 178 -1.89 -7.21 -8.77
CA PHE A 178 -1.39 -8.39 -8.06
C PHE A 178 0.11 -8.62 -8.31
N GLU A 179 0.61 -8.35 -9.52
CA GLU A 179 2.04 -8.44 -9.83
C GLU A 179 2.87 -7.46 -8.99
N GLN A 180 2.37 -6.25 -8.77
CA GLN A 180 3.02 -5.28 -7.91
C GLN A 180 3.10 -5.79 -6.46
N PHE A 181 2.02 -6.36 -5.94
CA PHE A 181 2.00 -7.03 -4.64
C PHE A 181 3.03 -8.17 -4.55
N LEU A 182 3.16 -8.99 -5.59
CA LEU A 182 4.16 -10.05 -5.64
C LEU A 182 5.58 -9.47 -5.68
N SER A 183 5.85 -8.46 -6.52
CA SER A 183 7.18 -7.86 -6.65
C SER A 183 7.68 -7.18 -5.38
N GLU A 184 6.79 -6.58 -4.59
CA GLU A 184 7.13 -5.98 -3.30
C GLU A 184 7.48 -7.05 -2.23
N ARG A 185 7.03 -8.28 -2.44
CA ARG A 185 7.17 -9.40 -1.49
C ARG A 185 8.19 -10.44 -1.87
N VAL A 186 8.55 -10.58 -3.15
CA VAL A 186 9.68 -11.41 -3.57
C VAL A 186 10.96 -10.65 -3.19
N PRO A 187 11.76 -11.14 -2.22
CA PRO A 187 13.04 -10.51 -1.95
C PRO A 187 13.86 -10.52 -3.25
N ALA A 188 14.30 -9.35 -3.69
CA ALA A 188 15.24 -9.25 -4.79
C ALA A 188 16.41 -10.21 -4.52
N PRO A 189 16.84 -11.03 -5.49
CA PRO A 189 17.98 -11.90 -5.30
C PRO A 189 19.16 -11.02 -4.88
N SER A 190 19.60 -11.18 -3.65
CA SER A 190 20.83 -10.58 -3.16
C SER A 190 21.96 -11.18 -3.98
N HIS A 191 22.44 -10.41 -4.96
CA HIS A 191 23.65 -10.71 -5.73
C HIS A 191 24.88 -10.74 -4.83
#